data_AF-A0A0F3QDD6-F1
#
_entry.id   AF-A0A0F3QDD6-F1
#
_cell.length_a   1.000
_cell.length_b   1.000
_cell.length_c   1.000
_cell.angle_alpha   90.00
_cell.angle_beta   90.00
_cell.angle_gamma   90.00
#
_symmetry.space_group_name_H-M   'P 1'
#
loop_
_entity.id
_entity.type
_entity.pdbx_description
1 polymer ?
#
loop_
_entity_poly.entity_id
_entity_poly.type
_entity_poly.pdbx_seq_one_letter_code
_entity_poly.pdbx_strand_id
1 'polypeptide(L)'
;MYDGIDSQEYDGDVTISNYYKTYINNIRKNGGDVILSFGGASNEPIEAPISDVKKIVDIYLKAIANYGLTLIDFEGGFLGHIDALDRHIAAITEVIKAKPDIKISYTLPVDGAPGLMGFNGNGTTFLKKLHDAGITPSLVNGMSMEFGQGSNANLFECARLSLEGDAANDTDGSKKGAIKQLSEIWTNLTPKELYAMTGLCTMFGKHLNGKVNTVADQREINKYFVGDKGLGNVSGWDASIDSDPAKGGGGYNVGDYSKAVADYNPELLGSHVVADVH
;
A
#
# COMPACT_ATOMS: atom_id res chain seq x y z
N MET A 1 -8.84 -12.74 -8.82
CA MET A 1 -9.46 -11.56 -8.17
C MET A 1 -9.80 -11.93 -6.74
N TYR A 2 -9.41 -11.14 -5.73
CA TYR A 2 -9.70 -11.44 -4.32
C TYR A 2 -10.78 -10.52 -3.76
N ASP A 3 -11.80 -11.09 -3.14
CA ASP A 3 -12.85 -10.33 -2.49
C ASP A 3 -12.57 -10.21 -0.99
N GLY A 4 -12.10 -9.05 -0.58
CA GLY A 4 -11.81 -8.73 0.82
C GLY A 4 -13.05 -8.69 1.73
N ILE A 5 -14.27 -8.92 1.24
CA ILE A 5 -15.46 -9.05 2.09
C ILE A 5 -15.62 -10.49 2.58
N ASP A 6 -15.52 -11.47 1.69
CA ASP A 6 -15.72 -12.88 2.01
C ASP A 6 -14.42 -13.69 2.09
N SER A 7 -13.27 -13.05 1.83
CA SER A 7 -11.93 -13.65 1.82
C SER A 7 -11.76 -14.76 0.78
N GLN A 8 -12.47 -14.69 -0.36
CA GLN A 8 -12.39 -15.70 -1.42
C GLN A 8 -11.67 -15.17 -2.67
N GLU A 9 -11.05 -16.10 -3.41
CA GLU A 9 -10.54 -15.85 -4.75
C GLU A 9 -11.56 -16.29 -5.80
N TYR A 10 -11.73 -15.44 -6.82
CA TYR A 10 -12.62 -15.67 -7.94
C TYR A 10 -11.85 -15.66 -9.26
N ASP A 11 -12.18 -16.65 -10.10
CA ASP A 11 -11.82 -16.65 -11.52
C ASP A 11 -12.46 -15.43 -12.18
N GLY A 12 -11.64 -14.46 -12.54
CA GLY A 12 -12.11 -13.31 -13.27
C GLY A 12 -10.98 -12.56 -13.92
N ASP A 13 -11.06 -12.52 -15.25
CA ASP A 13 -10.22 -11.65 -16.05
C ASP A 13 -10.63 -10.19 -15.77
N VAL A 14 -9.82 -9.47 -14.99
CA VAL A 14 -10.05 -8.06 -14.63
C VAL A 14 -10.19 -7.14 -15.84
N THR A 15 -9.73 -7.57 -17.02
CA THR A 15 -9.83 -6.79 -18.25
C THR A 15 -11.26 -6.75 -18.80
N ILE A 16 -12.14 -7.67 -18.40
CA ILE A 16 -13.52 -7.80 -18.91
C ILE A 16 -14.58 -8.09 -17.85
N SER A 17 -14.20 -8.56 -16.66
CA SER A 17 -15.14 -9.00 -15.63
C SER A 17 -16.05 -7.87 -15.15
N ASN A 18 -17.30 -8.23 -14.86
CA ASN A 18 -18.28 -7.31 -14.25
C ASN A 18 -18.36 -7.45 -12.73
N TYR A 19 -17.60 -8.37 -12.13
CA TYR A 19 -17.74 -8.80 -10.72
C TYR A 19 -17.80 -7.60 -9.75
N TYR A 20 -16.80 -6.71 -9.79
CA TYR A 20 -16.75 -5.56 -8.89
C TYR A 20 -17.59 -4.35 -9.31
N LYS A 21 -18.19 -4.34 -10.52
CA LYS A 21 -18.81 -3.10 -11.06
C LYS A 21 -19.93 -2.57 -10.19
N THR A 22 -20.78 -3.45 -9.65
CA THR A 22 -21.86 -3.03 -8.74
C THR A 22 -21.31 -2.43 -7.45
N TYR A 23 -20.28 -3.04 -6.85
CA TYR A 23 -19.63 -2.52 -5.64
C TYR A 23 -18.98 -1.16 -5.88
N ILE A 24 -18.20 -1.05 -6.96
CA ILE A 24 -17.53 0.20 -7.36
C ILE A 24 -18.54 1.31 -7.61
N ASN A 25 -19.63 1.02 -8.35
CA ASN A 25 -20.68 2.00 -8.61
C ASN A 25 -21.39 2.45 -7.33
N ASN A 26 -21.59 1.55 -6.36
CA ASN A 26 -22.16 1.90 -5.07
C ASN A 26 -21.22 2.80 -4.26
N ILE A 27 -19.91 2.51 -4.23
CA ILE A 27 -18.91 3.37 -3.57
C ILE A 27 -18.92 4.77 -4.21
N ARG A 28 -18.87 4.84 -5.55
CA ARG A 28 -18.92 6.11 -6.30
C ARG A 28 -20.19 6.91 -6.08
N LYS A 29 -21.34 6.23 -5.99
CA LYS A 29 -22.62 6.89 -5.67
C LYS A 29 -22.62 7.54 -4.29
N ASN A 30 -21.80 7.05 -3.36
CA ASN A 30 -21.63 7.60 -2.02
C ASN A 30 -20.44 8.56 -1.90
N GLY A 31 -19.81 8.95 -3.01
CA GLY A 31 -18.75 9.97 -3.04
C GLY A 31 -17.33 9.43 -2.81
N GLY A 32 -17.14 8.12 -2.71
CA GLY A 32 -15.82 7.49 -2.70
C GLY A 32 -15.36 7.02 -4.08
N ASP A 33 -14.20 6.39 -4.16
CA ASP A 33 -13.74 5.66 -5.35
C ASP A 33 -12.94 4.41 -4.92
N VAL A 34 -12.37 3.67 -5.87
CA VAL A 34 -11.62 2.45 -5.60
C VAL A 34 -10.20 2.49 -6.15
N ILE A 35 -9.32 1.78 -5.47
CA ILE A 35 -7.97 1.46 -5.94
C ILE A 35 -7.95 -0.04 -6.25
N LEU A 36 -7.47 -0.40 -7.44
CA LEU A 36 -7.22 -1.80 -7.77
C LEU A 36 -5.76 -2.12 -7.46
N SER A 37 -5.52 -3.03 -6.51
CA SER A 37 -4.17 -3.50 -6.17
C SER A 37 -3.81 -4.75 -6.96
N PHE A 38 -2.60 -4.81 -7.53
CA PHE A 38 -2.06 -5.98 -8.22
C PHE A 38 -0.99 -6.65 -7.36
N GLY A 39 -1.08 -7.99 -7.21
CA GLY A 39 -0.08 -8.79 -6.51
C GLY A 39 -0.59 -9.30 -5.15
N GLY A 40 0.11 -8.96 -4.07
CA GLY A 40 -0.17 -9.44 -2.71
C GLY A 40 0.84 -10.48 -2.22
N ALA A 41 0.82 -10.76 -0.91
CA ALA A 41 1.85 -11.57 -0.24
C ALA A 41 2.02 -13.01 -0.76
N SER A 42 0.97 -13.58 -1.38
CA SER A 42 0.97 -14.96 -1.89
C SER A 42 1.04 -15.08 -3.42
N ASN A 43 1.12 -13.96 -4.15
CA ASN A 43 1.00 -13.96 -5.61
C ASN A 43 2.28 -13.49 -6.30
N GLU A 44 2.55 -14.10 -7.45
CA GLU A 44 3.58 -13.61 -8.35
C GLU A 44 3.05 -12.36 -9.10
N PRO A 45 3.92 -11.39 -9.42
CA PRO A 45 3.56 -10.30 -10.33
C PRO A 45 3.06 -10.89 -11.65
N ILE A 46 2.13 -10.21 -12.33
CA ILE A 46 1.73 -10.63 -13.69
C ILE A 46 2.92 -10.63 -14.67
N GLU A 47 3.96 -9.86 -14.35
CA GLU A 47 5.24 -9.80 -15.05
C GLU A 47 6.14 -11.02 -14.84
N ALA A 48 5.86 -11.89 -13.87
CA ALA A 48 6.60 -13.15 -13.71
C ALA A 48 6.25 -14.14 -14.84
N PRO A 49 4.97 -14.53 -15.06
CA PRO A 49 4.62 -15.45 -16.13
C PRO A 49 4.52 -14.81 -17.52
N ILE A 50 4.35 -13.48 -17.62
CA ILE A 50 4.21 -12.78 -18.90
C ILE A 50 5.50 -12.02 -19.22
N SER A 51 6.23 -12.48 -20.23
CA SER A 51 7.48 -11.82 -20.68
C SER A 51 7.25 -10.71 -21.71
N ASP A 52 6.11 -10.69 -22.40
CA ASP A 52 5.77 -9.66 -23.38
C ASP A 52 5.23 -8.40 -22.68
N VAL A 53 6.07 -7.36 -22.63
CA VAL A 53 5.72 -6.06 -22.04
C VAL A 53 4.47 -5.44 -22.68
N LYS A 54 4.24 -5.61 -23.99
CA LYS A 54 3.03 -5.06 -24.62
C LYS A 54 1.77 -5.72 -24.09
N LYS A 55 1.84 -7.04 -23.84
CA LYS A 55 0.73 -7.78 -23.25
C LYS A 55 0.46 -7.32 -21.80
N ILE A 56 1.51 -7.05 -21.02
CA ILE A 56 1.38 -6.48 -19.66
C ILE A 56 0.70 -5.11 -19.71
N VAL A 57 1.15 -4.22 -20.59
CA VAL A 57 0.55 -2.88 -20.79
C VAL A 57 -0.92 -2.99 -21.18
N ASP A 58 -1.26 -3.89 -22.11
CA ASP A 58 -2.65 -4.11 -22.52
C ASP A 58 -3.53 -4.59 -21.36
N ILE A 59 -3.02 -5.45 -20.48
CA ILE A 59 -3.75 -5.92 -19.29
C ILE A 59 -4.05 -4.73 -18.36
N TYR A 60 -3.03 -3.93 -18.03
CA TYR A 60 -3.21 -2.76 -17.16
C TYR A 60 -4.19 -1.75 -17.75
N LEU A 61 -4.03 -1.38 -19.02
CA LEU A 61 -4.90 -0.41 -19.68
C LEU A 61 -6.35 -0.91 -19.78
N LYS A 62 -6.57 -2.21 -20.02
CA LYS A 62 -7.91 -2.78 -20.03
C LYS A 62 -8.53 -2.87 -18.65
N ALA A 63 -7.77 -3.23 -17.61
CA ALA A 63 -8.27 -3.22 -16.23
C ALA A 63 -8.68 -1.81 -15.79
N ILE A 64 -7.81 -0.81 -16.07
CA ILE A 64 -8.11 0.62 -15.86
C ILE A 64 -9.40 1.01 -16.58
N ALA A 65 -9.55 0.63 -17.85
CA ALA A 65 -10.73 0.98 -18.64
C ALA A 65 -12.00 0.26 -18.15
N ASN A 66 -11.91 -1.02 -17.81
CA ASN A 66 -13.06 -1.86 -17.45
C ASN A 66 -13.73 -1.37 -16.16
N TYR A 67 -12.93 -0.93 -15.18
CA TYR A 67 -13.44 -0.41 -13.90
C TYR A 67 -13.43 1.12 -13.81
N GLY A 68 -12.90 1.81 -14.82
CA GLY A 68 -12.79 3.27 -14.84
C GLY A 68 -11.90 3.80 -13.72
N LEU A 69 -10.73 3.20 -13.53
CA LEU A 69 -9.82 3.49 -12.43
C LEU A 69 -9.06 4.79 -12.66
N THR A 70 -8.85 5.56 -11.58
CA THR A 70 -8.01 6.77 -11.57
C THR A 70 -6.71 6.54 -10.79
N LEU A 71 -6.64 5.45 -10.02
CA LEU A 71 -5.47 5.02 -9.27
C LEU A 71 -5.36 3.49 -9.32
N ILE A 72 -4.15 2.97 -9.50
CA ILE A 72 -3.82 1.54 -9.34
C ILE A 72 -2.68 1.38 -8.34
N ASP A 73 -2.65 0.25 -7.65
CA ASP A 73 -1.63 -0.10 -6.65
C ASP A 73 -0.90 -1.40 -7.02
N PHE A 74 0.32 -1.55 -6.53
CA PHE A 74 1.14 -2.75 -6.71
C PHE A 74 1.75 -3.18 -5.39
N GLU A 75 1.52 -4.44 -5.00
CA GLU A 75 1.89 -4.96 -3.68
C GLU A 75 3.14 -5.82 -3.68
N GLY A 76 4.02 -5.59 -2.70
CA GLY A 76 5.44 -5.93 -2.69
C GLY A 76 5.88 -7.41 -2.73
N GLY A 77 4.99 -8.38 -2.96
CA GLY A 77 5.36 -9.78 -3.24
C GLY A 77 6.29 -9.88 -4.47
N PHE A 78 6.13 -8.98 -5.44
CA PHE A 78 6.93 -8.96 -6.67
C PHE A 78 8.39 -8.49 -6.50
N LEU A 79 8.75 -7.91 -5.35
CA LEU A 79 10.11 -7.38 -5.11
C LEU A 79 11.21 -8.45 -5.18
N GLY A 80 10.87 -9.74 -5.05
CA GLY A 80 11.80 -10.86 -5.18
C GLY A 80 12.17 -11.25 -6.62
N HIS A 81 11.48 -10.71 -7.64
CA HIS A 81 11.60 -11.16 -9.03
C HIS A 81 12.28 -10.09 -9.90
N ILE A 82 13.62 -10.04 -9.89
CA ILE A 82 14.39 -8.96 -10.55
C ILE A 82 13.99 -8.77 -12.03
N ASP A 83 13.88 -9.85 -12.80
CA ASP A 83 13.50 -9.75 -14.22
C ASP A 83 12.06 -9.24 -14.41
N ALA A 84 11.16 -9.53 -13.47
CA ALA A 84 9.79 -9.03 -13.48
C ALA A 84 9.76 -7.53 -13.12
N LEU A 85 10.67 -7.05 -12.28
CA LEU A 85 10.78 -5.61 -11.95
C LEU A 85 11.13 -4.77 -13.17
N ASP A 86 12.07 -5.21 -14.00
CA ASP A 86 12.45 -4.47 -15.21
C ASP A 86 11.30 -4.44 -16.23
N ARG A 87 10.55 -5.55 -16.36
CA ARG A 87 9.33 -5.59 -17.18
C ARG A 87 8.23 -4.69 -16.62
N HIS A 88 8.06 -4.66 -15.30
CA HIS A 88 7.09 -3.82 -14.62
C HIS A 88 7.39 -2.34 -14.89
N ILE A 89 8.64 -1.90 -14.73
CA ILE A 89 9.04 -0.52 -14.98
C ILE A 89 8.81 -0.13 -16.44
N ALA A 90 9.17 -1.02 -17.38
CA ALA A 90 8.91 -0.79 -18.80
C ALA A 90 7.40 -0.68 -19.09
N ALA A 91 6.58 -1.55 -18.50
CA ALA A 91 5.13 -1.52 -18.67
C ALA A 91 4.50 -0.26 -18.08
N ILE A 92 4.84 0.11 -16.83
CA ILE A 92 4.29 1.30 -16.18
C ILE A 92 4.72 2.58 -16.89
N THR A 93 5.94 2.62 -17.44
CA THR A 93 6.36 3.74 -18.29
C THR A 93 5.39 3.94 -19.48
N GLU A 94 4.99 2.86 -20.15
CA GLU A 94 4.05 2.92 -21.28
C GLU A 94 2.61 3.19 -20.82
N VAL A 95 2.18 2.66 -19.66
CA VAL A 95 0.87 2.96 -19.07
C VAL A 95 0.74 4.46 -18.75
N ILE A 96 1.75 5.05 -18.11
CA ILE A 96 1.76 6.49 -17.79
C ILE A 96 1.74 7.33 -19.08
N LYS A 97 2.49 6.93 -20.12
CA LYS A 97 2.42 7.63 -21.43
C LYS A 97 1.02 7.57 -22.05
N ALA A 98 0.35 6.42 -21.96
CA ALA A 98 -0.99 6.22 -22.52
C ALA A 98 -2.10 6.85 -21.67
N LYS A 99 -1.88 6.99 -20.36
CA LYS A 99 -2.80 7.56 -19.37
C LYS A 99 -2.06 8.54 -18.44
N PRO A 100 -1.70 9.75 -18.90
CA PRO A 100 -0.89 10.67 -18.12
C PRO A 100 -1.49 11.08 -16.76
N ASP A 101 -2.82 11.00 -16.62
CA ASP A 101 -3.53 11.35 -15.40
C ASP A 101 -3.69 10.16 -14.42
N ILE A 102 -3.21 8.95 -14.76
CA ILE A 102 -3.30 7.79 -13.86
C ILE A 102 -2.38 8.00 -12.66
N LYS A 103 -2.91 7.80 -11.46
CA LYS A 103 -2.11 7.75 -10.24
C LYS A 103 -1.60 6.33 -10.01
N ILE A 104 -0.34 6.22 -9.58
CA ILE A 104 0.29 4.93 -9.28
C ILE A 104 0.67 4.90 -7.80
N SER A 105 0.24 3.85 -7.12
CA SER A 105 0.65 3.51 -5.76
C SER A 105 1.54 2.28 -5.75
N TYR A 106 2.42 2.20 -4.77
CA TYR A 106 3.20 1.01 -4.44
C TYR A 106 3.07 0.69 -2.96
N THR A 107 2.47 -0.45 -2.63
CA THR A 107 2.36 -0.95 -1.26
C THR A 107 3.53 -1.91 -0.96
N LEU A 108 4.51 -1.44 -0.17
CA LEU A 108 5.79 -2.12 0.03
C LEU A 108 6.03 -2.49 1.51
N PRO A 109 6.75 -3.60 1.80
CA PRO A 109 7.10 -3.96 3.17
C PRO A 109 7.96 -2.90 3.84
N VAL A 110 7.59 -2.52 5.06
CA VAL A 110 8.42 -1.70 5.96
C VAL A 110 8.55 -2.40 7.30
N ASP A 111 9.68 -2.20 7.99
CA ASP A 111 9.83 -2.67 9.36
C ASP A 111 10.16 -1.50 10.29
N GLY A 112 9.91 -1.67 11.59
CA GLY A 112 10.22 -0.73 12.66
C GLY A 112 11.13 -1.35 13.74
N ALA A 113 11.58 -2.59 13.54
CA ALA A 113 12.51 -3.26 14.43
C ALA A 113 13.90 -2.59 14.39
N PRO A 114 14.65 -2.61 15.52
CA PRO A 114 16.04 -2.13 15.53
C PRO A 114 16.89 -2.78 14.45
N GLY A 115 17.49 -1.96 13.59
CA GLY A 115 18.35 -2.41 12.48
C GLY A 115 17.61 -2.84 11.20
N LEU A 116 16.28 -2.79 11.17
CA LEU A 116 15.45 -3.12 9.99
C LEU A 116 14.51 -1.98 9.57
N MET A 117 14.69 -0.77 10.11
CA MET A 117 13.74 0.33 9.91
C MET A 117 13.58 0.75 8.44
N GLY A 118 12.34 1.09 8.06
CA GLY A 118 12.00 1.53 6.71
C GLY A 118 11.84 0.37 5.73
N PHE A 119 12.02 0.66 4.44
CA PHE A 119 12.05 -0.34 3.38
C PHE A 119 13.33 -1.16 3.46
N ASN A 120 13.22 -2.46 3.13
CA ASN A 120 14.38 -3.32 2.97
C ASN A 120 15.19 -3.01 1.69
N GLY A 121 16.28 -3.74 1.47
CA GLY A 121 17.16 -3.56 0.31
C GLY A 121 16.45 -3.72 -1.04
N ASN A 122 15.48 -4.65 -1.15
CA ASN A 122 14.74 -4.85 -2.39
C ASN A 122 13.78 -3.69 -2.66
N GLY A 123 13.06 -3.22 -1.64
CA GLY A 123 12.16 -2.06 -1.74
C GLY A 123 12.91 -0.79 -2.14
N THR A 124 14.03 -0.49 -1.48
CA THR A 124 14.87 0.67 -1.86
C THR A 124 15.49 0.54 -3.25
N THR A 125 15.89 -0.66 -3.68
CA THR A 125 16.39 -0.90 -5.04
C THR A 125 15.29 -0.67 -6.08
N PHE A 126 14.08 -1.16 -5.83
CA PHE A 126 12.94 -0.96 -6.71
C PHE A 126 12.57 0.53 -6.85
N LEU A 127 12.48 1.25 -5.72
CA LEU A 127 12.20 2.69 -5.72
C LEU A 127 13.25 3.50 -6.50
N LYS A 128 14.53 3.13 -6.40
CA LYS A 128 15.60 3.74 -7.22
C LYS A 128 15.41 3.47 -8.71
N LYS A 129 15.04 2.25 -9.09
CA LYS A 129 14.77 1.92 -10.50
C LYS A 129 13.58 2.71 -11.07
N LEU A 130 12.53 2.94 -10.26
CA LEU A 130 11.42 3.83 -10.66
C LEU A 130 11.91 5.26 -10.91
N HIS A 131 12.67 5.81 -9.95
CA HIS A 131 13.27 7.13 -10.08
C HIS A 131 14.15 7.26 -11.32
N ASP A 132 15.02 6.28 -11.58
CA ASP A 132 15.93 6.28 -12.73
C ASP A 132 15.19 6.17 -14.08
N ALA A 133 13.99 5.58 -14.08
CA ALA A 133 13.07 5.57 -15.22
C ALA A 133 12.25 6.87 -15.36
N GLY A 134 12.43 7.85 -14.47
CA GLY A 134 11.68 9.10 -14.44
C GLY A 134 10.27 8.96 -13.86
N ILE A 135 9.98 7.86 -13.16
CA ILE A 135 8.68 7.62 -12.54
C ILE A 135 8.72 8.11 -11.09
N THR A 136 7.79 8.99 -10.76
CA THR A 136 7.53 9.43 -9.38
C THR A 136 6.16 8.91 -8.97
N PRO A 137 6.06 7.94 -8.05
CA PRO A 137 4.79 7.41 -7.59
C PRO A 137 3.90 8.50 -7.00
N SER A 138 2.58 8.34 -7.13
CA SER A 138 1.61 9.18 -6.43
C SER A 138 1.53 8.81 -4.94
N LEU A 139 1.76 7.54 -4.62
CA LEU A 139 1.81 7.03 -3.25
C LEU A 139 2.86 5.92 -3.12
N VAL A 140 3.60 5.90 -2.01
CA VAL A 140 4.37 4.75 -1.53
C VAL A 140 3.82 4.37 -0.16
N ASN A 141 3.03 3.30 -0.12
CA ASN A 141 2.28 2.87 1.04
C ASN A 141 3.09 1.80 1.81
N GLY A 142 3.50 2.10 3.04
CA GLY A 142 4.25 1.15 3.87
C GLY A 142 3.32 0.10 4.48
N MET A 143 3.58 -1.19 4.25
CA MET A 143 2.92 -2.28 5.00
C MET A 143 3.48 -2.33 6.43
N SER A 144 2.90 -1.50 7.30
CA SER A 144 3.22 -1.37 8.73
C SER A 144 2.56 -2.49 9.54
N MET A 145 2.94 -3.73 9.25
CA MET A 145 2.40 -4.95 9.84
C MET A 145 3.47 -6.04 9.92
N GLU A 146 3.22 -7.09 10.72
CA GLU A 146 4.12 -8.25 10.84
C GLU A 146 5.57 -7.89 11.20
N PHE A 147 5.77 -6.82 11.97
CA PHE A 147 7.09 -6.33 12.36
C PHE A 147 7.98 -7.43 12.96
N GLY A 148 9.26 -7.42 12.59
CA GLY A 148 10.23 -8.45 12.96
C GLY A 148 10.41 -8.66 14.46
N GLN A 149 11.07 -9.76 14.82
CA GLN A 149 11.42 -10.05 16.22
C GLN A 149 12.24 -8.92 16.84
N GLY A 150 11.93 -8.56 18.09
CA GLY A 150 12.59 -7.45 18.79
C GLY A 150 12.01 -6.07 18.47
N SER A 151 11.02 -5.97 17.58
CA SER A 151 10.20 -4.76 17.41
C SER A 151 9.43 -4.40 18.69
N ASN A 152 9.03 -3.13 18.80
CA ASN A 152 8.28 -2.62 19.94
C ASN A 152 6.98 -3.43 20.18
N ALA A 153 6.56 -3.54 21.44
CA ALA A 153 5.27 -4.14 21.77
C ALA A 153 4.08 -3.25 21.36
N ASN A 154 4.28 -1.93 21.38
CA ASN A 154 3.31 -0.95 20.91
C ASN A 154 3.38 -0.82 19.39
N LEU A 155 2.27 -1.13 18.70
CA LEU A 155 2.20 -1.04 17.24
C LEU A 155 2.22 0.39 16.70
N PHE A 156 1.71 1.37 17.45
CA PHE A 156 1.88 2.77 17.09
C PHE A 156 3.37 3.10 16.94
N GLU A 157 4.19 2.70 17.91
CA GLU A 157 5.62 2.97 17.88
C GLU A 157 6.33 2.19 16.76
N CYS A 158 5.92 0.96 16.48
CA CYS A 158 6.42 0.23 15.31
C CYS A 158 6.11 0.95 14.00
N ALA A 159 4.86 1.40 13.80
CA ALA A 159 4.46 2.15 12.62
C ALA A 159 5.24 3.47 12.51
N ARG A 160 5.38 4.20 13.61
CA ARG A 160 6.19 5.42 13.70
C ARG A 160 7.64 5.18 13.26
N LEU A 161 8.30 4.19 13.86
CA LEU A 161 9.67 3.82 13.52
C LEU A 161 9.81 3.33 12.08
N SER A 162 8.80 2.65 11.54
CA SER A 162 8.85 2.18 10.16
C SER A 162 8.86 3.31 9.13
N LEU A 163 8.13 4.41 9.39
CA LEU A 163 8.10 5.54 8.46
C LEU A 163 9.17 6.60 8.77
N GLU A 164 9.40 6.92 10.04
CA GLU A 164 10.28 8.04 10.44
C GLU A 164 11.65 7.60 10.92
N GLY A 165 11.77 6.35 11.37
CA GLY A 165 13.00 5.82 11.96
C GLY A 165 13.29 6.39 13.36
N ASP A 166 14.54 6.23 13.76
CA ASP A 166 15.08 6.70 15.04
C ASP A 166 16.32 7.57 14.80
N ALA A 167 16.08 8.75 14.22
CA ALA A 167 17.13 9.70 13.86
C ALA A 167 18.01 10.13 15.04
N ALA A 168 17.48 10.11 16.27
CA ALA A 168 18.23 10.45 17.47
C ALA A 168 19.36 9.46 17.77
N ASN A 169 19.18 8.20 17.38
CA ASN A 169 20.16 7.13 17.59
C ASN A 169 20.76 6.60 16.28
N ASP A 170 20.55 7.28 15.15
CA ASP A 170 20.98 6.84 13.82
C ASP A 170 22.43 7.24 13.49
N THR A 171 23.39 6.70 14.25
CA THR A 171 24.82 7.05 14.08
C THR A 171 25.46 6.54 12.79
N ASP A 172 24.88 5.52 12.16
CA ASP A 172 25.43 4.83 10.98
C ASP A 172 24.48 4.80 9.76
N GLY A 173 23.29 5.40 9.87
CA GLY A 173 22.29 5.41 8.81
C GLY A 173 21.42 4.15 8.74
N SER A 174 21.55 3.22 9.69
CA SER A 174 20.76 1.97 9.74
C SER A 174 19.37 2.14 10.33
N LYS A 175 19.07 3.29 10.94
CA LYS A 175 17.79 3.58 11.62
C LYS A 175 16.94 4.60 10.87
N LYS A 176 17.11 4.68 9.54
CA LYS A 176 16.29 5.53 8.67
C LYS A 176 14.93 4.88 8.44
N GLY A 177 13.86 5.63 8.69
CA GLY A 177 12.52 5.22 8.26
C GLY A 177 12.31 5.41 6.76
N ALA A 178 11.18 4.89 6.27
CA ALA A 178 10.78 4.98 4.86
C ALA A 178 10.85 6.40 4.28
N ILE A 179 10.36 7.41 5.01
CA ILE A 179 10.33 8.80 4.56
C ILE A 179 11.74 9.34 4.31
N LYS A 180 12.69 9.00 5.18
CA LYS A 180 14.10 9.38 5.00
C LYS A 180 14.69 8.70 3.77
N GLN A 181 14.41 7.42 3.55
CA GLN A 181 14.86 6.70 2.37
C GLN A 181 14.28 7.31 1.08
N LEU A 182 13.00 7.68 1.07
CA LEU A 182 12.37 8.38 -0.06
C LEU A 182 13.05 9.73 -0.34
N SER A 183 13.41 10.50 0.71
CA SER A 183 14.11 11.79 0.56
C SER A 183 15.49 11.68 -0.10
N GLU A 184 16.13 10.52 0.01
CA GLU A 184 17.43 10.23 -0.60
C GLU A 184 17.30 9.81 -2.07
N ILE A 185 16.11 9.39 -2.50
CA ILE A 185 15.79 9.03 -3.88
C ILE A 185 15.22 10.26 -4.61
N TRP A 186 14.13 10.83 -4.12
CA TRP A 186 13.50 12.04 -4.68
C TRP A 186 13.97 13.30 -3.95
N THR A 187 15.23 13.65 -4.19
CA THR A 187 15.93 14.77 -3.50
C THR A 187 15.33 16.16 -3.75
N ASN A 188 14.46 16.28 -4.74
CA ASN A 188 13.77 17.52 -5.09
C ASN A 188 12.47 17.75 -4.28
N LEU A 189 12.00 16.76 -3.52
CA LEU A 189 10.78 16.87 -2.72
C LEU A 189 11.05 17.47 -1.34
N THR A 190 10.15 18.34 -0.90
CA THR A 190 10.14 18.88 0.46
C THR A 190 9.68 17.82 1.47
N PRO A 191 9.94 18.01 2.78
CA PRO A 191 9.39 17.13 3.81
C PRO A 191 7.87 16.97 3.71
N LYS A 192 7.12 18.06 3.48
CA LYS A 192 5.65 17.98 3.34
C LYS A 192 5.24 17.11 2.15
N GLU A 193 5.92 17.25 1.01
CA GLU A 193 5.66 16.43 -0.18
C GLU A 193 6.02 14.96 0.03
N LEU A 194 7.07 14.66 0.81
CA LEU A 194 7.45 13.29 1.16
C LEU A 194 6.41 12.61 2.06
N TYR A 195 5.88 13.31 3.07
CA TYR A 195 4.76 12.78 3.87
C TYR A 195 3.52 12.58 2.99
N ALA A 196 3.19 13.55 2.15
CA ALA A 196 2.12 13.47 1.17
C ALA A 196 2.26 12.29 0.19
N MET A 197 3.47 11.97 -0.24
CA MET A 197 3.78 10.80 -1.08
C MET A 197 3.73 9.49 -0.28
N THR A 198 3.85 9.51 1.05
CA THR A 198 3.92 8.30 1.87
C THR A 198 2.53 7.93 2.39
N GLY A 199 2.24 6.63 2.43
CA GLY A 199 1.08 6.07 3.11
C GLY A 199 1.49 5.00 4.12
N LEU A 200 0.52 4.52 4.90
CA LEU A 200 0.67 3.27 5.66
C LEU A 200 -0.57 2.38 5.54
N CYS A 201 -0.32 1.07 5.52
CA CYS A 201 -1.31 0.01 5.65
C CYS A 201 -0.96 -0.82 6.88
N THR A 202 -1.86 -0.86 7.87
CA THR A 202 -1.68 -1.73 9.04
C THR A 202 -2.57 -2.95 8.93
N MET A 203 -2.17 -4.07 9.52
CA MET A 203 -3.09 -5.20 9.69
C MET A 203 -4.01 -4.94 10.88
N PHE A 204 -5.31 -5.11 10.70
CA PHE A 204 -6.33 -4.97 11.73
C PHE A 204 -6.32 -6.15 12.69
N GLY A 205 -6.58 -5.88 13.97
CA GLY A 205 -6.64 -6.92 14.98
C GLY A 205 -5.32 -7.70 15.11
N LYS A 206 -5.45 -9.02 15.27
CA LYS A 206 -4.35 -9.92 15.56
C LYS A 206 -3.51 -10.24 14.32
N HIS A 207 -2.20 -10.02 14.44
CA HIS A 207 -1.16 -10.37 13.47
C HIS A 207 -0.75 -11.86 13.61
N LEU A 208 -0.17 -12.42 12.55
CA LEU A 208 0.36 -13.78 12.51
C LEU A 208 1.49 -13.99 13.53
N ASN A 209 2.35 -12.98 13.72
CA ASN A 209 3.39 -13.00 14.75
C ASN A 209 2.86 -12.86 16.20
N GLY A 210 1.54 -12.73 16.39
CA GLY A 210 0.88 -12.66 17.69
C GLY A 210 0.72 -11.26 18.27
N LYS A 211 1.24 -10.21 17.62
CA LYS A 211 0.93 -8.82 17.98
C LYS A 211 -0.53 -8.50 17.69
N VAL A 212 -1.05 -7.46 18.32
CA VAL A 212 -2.43 -7.01 18.10
C VAL A 212 -2.41 -5.51 17.82
N ASN A 213 -2.92 -5.12 16.66
CA ASN A 213 -3.35 -3.76 16.39
C ASN A 213 -4.72 -3.60 17.00
N THR A 214 -4.89 -2.74 17.99
CA THR A 214 -6.21 -2.41 18.52
C THR A 214 -6.81 -1.22 17.76
N VAL A 215 -8.13 -1.03 17.85
CA VAL A 215 -8.77 0.18 17.29
C VAL A 215 -8.21 1.46 17.92
N ALA A 216 -7.74 1.40 19.17
CA ALA A 216 -7.07 2.53 19.81
C ALA A 216 -5.72 2.85 19.16
N ASP A 217 -4.90 1.82 18.90
CA ASP A 217 -3.62 1.98 18.17
C ASP A 217 -3.86 2.57 16.78
N GLN A 218 -4.87 2.07 16.05
CA GLN A 218 -5.25 2.61 14.74
C GLN A 218 -5.58 4.12 14.80
N ARG A 219 -6.39 4.53 15.78
CA ARG A 219 -6.75 5.95 15.95
C ARG A 219 -5.54 6.80 16.31
N GLU A 220 -4.63 6.28 17.13
CA GLU A 220 -3.39 6.97 17.48
C GLU A 220 -2.48 7.16 16.26
N ILE A 221 -2.30 6.10 15.46
CA ILE A 221 -1.57 6.15 14.18
C ILE A 221 -2.17 7.21 13.26
N ASN A 222 -3.50 7.19 13.07
CA ASN A 222 -4.19 8.14 12.20
C ASN A 222 -4.01 9.58 12.69
N LYS A 223 -4.22 9.82 13.99
CA LYS A 223 -4.02 11.15 14.59
C LYS A 223 -2.59 11.67 14.42
N TYR A 224 -1.60 10.80 14.58
CA TYR A 224 -0.20 11.19 14.52
C TYR A 224 0.23 11.56 13.10
N PHE A 225 -0.11 10.72 12.11
CA PHE A 225 0.39 10.85 10.74
C PHE A 225 -0.50 11.70 9.83
N VAL A 226 -1.83 11.62 9.96
CA VAL A 226 -2.74 12.32 9.04
C VAL A 226 -2.93 13.78 9.41
N GLY A 227 -2.77 14.13 10.69
CA GLY A 227 -2.91 15.51 11.19
C GLY A 227 -1.84 16.47 10.64
N ASP A 228 -1.09 17.15 11.52
CA ASP A 228 -0.14 18.20 11.08
C ASP A 228 0.97 17.71 10.15
N LYS A 229 1.22 16.39 10.10
CA LYS A 229 2.23 15.78 9.22
C LYS A 229 1.75 15.62 7.77
N GLY A 230 0.44 15.49 7.54
CA GLY A 230 -0.15 15.39 6.21
C GLY A 230 0.26 14.13 5.43
N LEU A 231 0.27 12.96 6.10
CA LEU A 231 0.48 11.68 5.42
C LEU A 231 -0.56 11.46 4.31
N GLY A 232 -0.14 10.97 3.15
CA GLY A 232 -0.99 10.84 1.96
C GLY A 232 -2.10 9.81 2.06
N ASN A 233 -1.90 8.75 2.86
CA ASN A 233 -2.86 7.66 3.00
C ASN A 233 -2.71 6.94 4.35
N VAL A 234 -3.85 6.54 4.93
CA VAL A 234 -3.90 5.45 5.90
C VAL A 234 -4.94 4.44 5.45
N SER A 235 -4.54 3.17 5.44
CA SER A 235 -5.33 2.03 5.01
C SER A 235 -5.15 0.87 6.00
N GLY A 236 -5.89 -0.22 5.80
CA GLY A 236 -5.62 -1.41 6.58
C GLY A 236 -6.08 -2.72 5.97
N TRP A 237 -5.41 -3.77 6.42
CA TRP A 237 -5.56 -5.16 6.02
C TRP A 237 -6.32 -5.94 7.11
N ASP A 238 -7.56 -6.36 6.90
CA ASP A 238 -8.39 -6.06 5.74
C ASP A 238 -9.86 -5.88 6.18
N ALA A 239 -10.72 -5.55 5.22
CA ALA A 239 -12.16 -5.39 5.47
C ALA A 239 -12.83 -6.68 5.95
N SER A 240 -12.26 -7.86 5.67
CA SER A 240 -12.79 -9.16 6.11
C SER A 240 -12.54 -9.38 7.60
N ILE A 241 -11.41 -8.89 8.11
CA ILE A 241 -11.10 -8.88 9.54
C ILE A 241 -12.05 -7.92 10.26
N ASP A 242 -12.25 -6.73 9.71
CA ASP A 242 -13.16 -5.73 10.32
C ASP A 242 -14.64 -6.13 10.23
N SER A 243 -15.02 -7.01 9.29
CA SER A 243 -16.37 -7.55 9.16
C SER A 243 -16.64 -8.80 10.02
N ASP A 244 -15.59 -9.47 10.48
CA ASP A 244 -15.65 -10.64 11.36
C ASP A 244 -14.62 -10.52 12.51
N PRO A 245 -15.01 -9.96 13.67
CA PRO A 245 -14.10 -9.77 14.79
C PRO A 245 -13.39 -11.04 15.27
N ALA A 246 -13.96 -12.23 15.03
CA ALA A 246 -13.32 -13.48 15.41
C ALA A 246 -12.03 -13.72 14.60
N LYS A 247 -11.96 -13.29 13.33
CA LYS A 247 -10.75 -13.38 12.50
C LYS A 247 -9.60 -12.54 13.05
N GLY A 248 -9.89 -11.33 13.53
CA GLY A 248 -8.88 -10.44 14.10
C GLY A 248 -8.64 -10.59 15.60
N GLY A 249 -9.07 -11.69 16.24
CA GLY A 249 -8.83 -11.96 17.66
C GLY A 249 -9.79 -11.28 18.65
N GLY A 250 -10.84 -10.61 18.15
CA GLY A 250 -11.90 -9.98 18.95
C GLY A 250 -11.51 -8.63 19.56
N GLY A 251 -12.38 -8.10 20.43
CA GLY A 251 -12.13 -6.85 21.16
C GLY A 251 -12.54 -5.56 20.44
N TYR A 252 -13.27 -5.66 19.33
CA TYR A 252 -13.83 -4.55 18.56
C TYR A 252 -15.17 -4.95 17.94
N ASN A 253 -15.99 -3.98 17.52
CA ASN A 253 -17.23 -4.25 16.79
C ASN A 253 -16.99 -4.19 15.29
N VAL A 254 -17.90 -4.81 14.53
CA VAL A 254 -17.91 -4.76 13.07
C VAL A 254 -17.84 -3.30 12.58
N GLY A 255 -16.86 -3.03 11.71
CA GLY A 255 -16.67 -1.73 11.08
C GLY A 255 -15.93 -0.70 11.94
N ASP A 256 -15.42 -1.06 13.11
CA ASP A 256 -14.73 -0.10 13.99
C ASP A 256 -13.38 0.36 13.41
N TYR A 257 -12.64 -0.53 12.71
CA TYR A 257 -11.41 -0.12 12.01
C TYR A 257 -11.71 0.75 10.79
N SER A 258 -12.72 0.36 9.99
CA SER A 258 -13.14 1.13 8.81
C SER A 258 -13.56 2.54 9.20
N LYS A 259 -14.30 2.71 10.31
CA LYS A 259 -14.62 4.03 10.87
C LYS A 259 -13.35 4.77 11.30
N ALA A 260 -12.43 4.11 12.01
CA ALA A 260 -11.19 4.75 12.44
C ALA A 260 -10.37 5.27 11.25
N VAL A 261 -10.24 4.48 10.18
CA VAL A 261 -9.59 4.88 8.93
C VAL A 261 -10.35 6.03 8.25
N ALA A 262 -11.67 5.94 8.14
CA ALA A 262 -12.50 6.96 7.49
C ALA A 262 -12.57 8.30 8.25
N ASP A 263 -12.47 8.30 9.58
CA ASP A 263 -12.52 9.49 10.42
C ASP A 263 -11.37 10.47 10.12
N TYR A 264 -10.27 9.99 9.53
CA TYR A 264 -9.09 10.77 9.19
C TYR A 264 -8.87 10.77 7.67
N ASN A 265 -9.76 11.45 6.94
CA ASN A 265 -9.73 11.56 5.47
C ASN A 265 -8.51 12.37 4.99
N PRO A 266 -7.49 11.77 4.35
CA PRO A 266 -6.30 12.48 3.90
C PRO A 266 -6.59 13.33 2.65
N GLU A 267 -5.96 14.51 2.56
CA GLU A 267 -6.23 15.51 1.51
C GLU A 267 -5.86 15.04 0.08
N LEU A 268 -4.96 14.07 -0.08
CA LEU A 268 -4.34 13.75 -1.39
C LEU A 268 -5.06 12.70 -2.22
N LEU A 269 -5.70 11.74 -1.56
CA LEU A 269 -6.40 10.65 -2.23
C LEU A 269 -7.92 10.76 -2.06
N GLY A 270 -8.44 11.43 -1.03
CA GLY A 270 -9.87 11.33 -0.72
C GLY A 270 -10.27 9.91 -0.31
N SER A 271 -11.57 9.65 -0.16
CA SER A 271 -12.06 8.38 0.40
C SER A 271 -12.04 7.24 -0.65
N HIS A 272 -10.90 6.55 -0.77
CA HIS A 272 -10.77 5.35 -1.59
C HIS A 272 -10.86 4.07 -0.75
N VAL A 273 -11.44 3.02 -1.33
CA VAL A 273 -11.35 1.65 -0.81
C VAL A 273 -10.41 0.85 -1.71
N VAL A 274 -9.47 0.11 -1.12
CA VAL A 274 -8.57 -0.78 -1.87
C VAL A 274 -9.29 -2.10 -2.14
N ALA A 275 -9.23 -2.57 -3.39
CA ALA A 275 -9.73 -3.87 -3.83
C ALA A 275 -8.56 -4.66 -4.43
N ASP A 276 -8.28 -5.83 -3.88
CA ASP A 276 -7.11 -6.60 -4.27
C ASP A 276 -7.39 -7.53 -5.45
N VAL A 277 -6.45 -7.55 -6.39
CA VAL A 277 -6.43 -8.45 -7.53
C VAL A 277 -5.22 -9.34 -7.41
N HIS A 278 -5.54 -10.58 -7.10
CA HIS A 278 -4.70 -11.75 -7.23
C HIS A 278 -4.96 -12.37 -8.61
#